data_AF-A0A5N7CN80-F1
#
_entry.id   AF-A0A5N7CN80-F1
#
_cell.length_a   1.000
_cell.length_b   1.000
_cell.length_c   1.000
_cell.angle_alpha   90.00
_cell.angle_beta   90.00
_cell.angle_gamma   90.00
#
_symmetry.space_group_name_H-M   'P 1'
#
loop_
_entity.id
_entity.type
_entity.pdbx_description
1 polymer ?
#
loop_
_entity_poly.entity_id
_entity_poly.type
_entity_poly.pdbx_seq_one_letter_code
_entity_poly.pdbx_strand_id
1 'polypeptide(L)'
;MTLPSLPFVNSRLWQYASEFGTVAPRLAGLQDFDVQIDFLDKLYRMEPTSLAVQLSEDDLLLFRWLTVDDITEGRGDVLSALNFRWNSLCRGTEECSATGDSFDPQLVELAQELYRLRNYYSLTAILQGVRSSGRSLAMLQKFDYLINSEQSYLQYRQSISSGPALHFLFPFLQTRFEKAAVVAASRVVSSIKKYTLYTLENEFRSPPRHRAGLLSFLRSSS
;
A
#
# COMPACT_ATOMS: atom_id res chain seq x y z
N MET A 1 36.15 16.71 6.31
CA MET A 1 34.76 16.83 6.80
C MET A 1 34.02 15.58 6.39
N THR A 2 33.82 14.67 7.34
CA THR A 2 33.15 13.39 7.18
C THR A 2 31.64 13.60 7.23
N LEU A 3 30.93 13.18 6.18
CA LEU A 3 29.47 13.09 6.16
C LEU A 3 29.00 12.19 7.31
N PRO A 4 27.94 12.56 8.07
CA PRO A 4 27.38 11.65 9.04
C PRO A 4 26.77 10.45 8.30
N SER A 5 27.28 9.27 8.62
CA SER A 5 26.74 7.99 8.18
C SER A 5 25.28 7.88 8.63
N LEU A 6 24.39 7.63 7.67
CA LEU A 6 23.00 7.28 7.94
C LEU A 6 22.97 5.98 8.78
N PRO A 7 22.36 5.97 9.98
CA PRO A 7 22.30 4.78 10.81
C PRO A 7 21.30 3.80 10.19
N PHE A 8 21.84 2.74 9.59
CA PHE A 8 21.27 1.41 9.36
C PHE A 8 19.72 1.37 9.34
N VAL A 9 19.15 1.55 8.15
CA VAL A 9 17.84 0.98 7.83
C VAL A 9 17.95 -0.51 8.13
N ASN A 10 17.02 -1.08 8.90
CA ASN A 10 16.93 -2.53 9.03
C ASN A 10 16.58 -3.08 7.64
N SER A 11 17.62 -3.38 6.86
CA SER A 11 17.61 -3.66 5.42
C SER A 11 16.83 -4.93 5.05
N ARG A 12 16.27 -5.63 6.04
CA ARG A 12 15.53 -6.87 5.86
C ARG A 12 14.03 -6.68 5.61
N LEU A 13 13.43 -5.53 5.93
CA LEU A 13 11.98 -5.39 5.81
C LEU A 13 11.54 -4.82 4.44
N TRP A 14 12.33 -3.97 3.78
CA TRP A 14 11.83 -3.21 2.64
C TRP A 14 12.75 -3.24 1.41
N GLN A 15 12.86 -4.41 0.78
CA GLN A 15 13.76 -4.66 -0.36
C GLN A 15 13.58 -3.63 -1.49
N TYR A 16 12.34 -3.35 -1.91
CA TYR A 16 12.07 -2.35 -2.97
C TYR A 16 12.23 -0.88 -2.54
N ALA A 17 12.07 -0.57 -1.26
CA ALA A 17 12.16 0.82 -0.80
C ALA A 17 13.61 1.23 -0.49
N SER A 18 14.51 0.27 -0.27
CA SER A 18 15.95 0.51 -0.04
C SER A 18 16.79 0.69 -1.31
N GLU A 19 16.29 0.31 -2.50
CA GLU A 19 17.08 0.30 -3.74
C GLU A 19 17.25 1.68 -4.41
N PHE A 20 16.78 2.77 -3.78
CA PHE A 20 16.95 4.14 -4.29
C PHE A 20 18.21 4.84 -3.79
N GLY A 21 19.35 4.17 -3.97
CA GLY A 21 20.69 4.73 -3.80
C GLY A 21 21.75 3.64 -3.79
N THR A 22 22.58 3.60 -4.83
CA THR A 22 23.65 2.60 -5.11
C THR A 22 23.19 1.20 -5.54
N VAL A 23 23.49 0.89 -6.80
CA VAL A 23 23.51 -0.47 -7.37
C VAL A 23 24.40 -1.37 -6.52
N ALA A 24 23.85 -2.42 -5.94
CA ALA A 24 24.59 -3.50 -5.30
C ALA A 24 23.96 -4.86 -5.67
N PRO A 25 24.77 -5.93 -5.74
CA PRO A 25 24.76 -6.89 -6.83
C PRO A 25 23.61 -7.89 -6.76
N ARG A 26 23.19 -8.34 -7.97
CA ARG A 26 22.32 -9.50 -8.18
C ARG A 26 22.78 -10.68 -7.31
N LEU A 27 22.01 -11.00 -6.27
CA LEU A 27 22.07 -12.32 -5.65
C LEU A 27 21.34 -13.30 -6.56
N ALA A 28 22.12 -13.87 -7.48
CA ALA A 28 21.74 -15.07 -8.20
C ALA A 28 21.65 -16.24 -7.21
N GLY A 29 20.53 -16.96 -7.26
CA GLY A 29 20.39 -18.29 -6.69
C GLY A 29 19.49 -18.33 -5.46
N LEU A 30 18.33 -18.99 -5.62
CA LEU A 30 17.35 -19.36 -4.59
C LEU A 30 16.44 -18.22 -4.11
N GLN A 31 15.61 -17.70 -5.02
CA GLN A 31 14.24 -17.37 -4.63
C GLN A 31 13.37 -18.30 -5.45
N ASP A 32 12.82 -19.30 -4.78
CA ASP A 32 11.75 -20.13 -5.31
C ASP A 32 10.72 -19.21 -5.96
N PHE A 33 10.24 -19.60 -7.13
CA PHE A 33 9.10 -19.01 -7.79
C PHE A 33 7.97 -18.91 -6.75
N ASP A 34 7.73 -17.72 -6.20
CA ASP A 34 6.79 -17.53 -5.12
C ASP A 34 5.40 -17.88 -5.66
N VAL A 35 4.77 -18.88 -5.05
CA VAL A 35 3.60 -19.60 -5.58
C VAL A 35 2.32 -18.74 -5.52
N GLN A 36 2.42 -17.43 -5.22
CA GLN A 36 1.31 -16.49 -5.38
C GLN A 36 1.20 -15.97 -6.82
N ILE A 37 0.84 -16.88 -7.72
CA ILE A 37 0.18 -16.61 -9.00
C ILE A 37 -1.23 -16.05 -8.71
N ASP A 38 -1.32 -14.96 -7.96
CA ASP A 38 -2.58 -14.49 -7.39
C ASP A 38 -2.95 -13.12 -7.96
N PHE A 39 -1.99 -12.20 -8.10
CA PHE A 39 -2.30 -10.88 -8.66
C PHE A 39 -2.60 -10.93 -10.16
N LEU A 40 -1.77 -11.62 -10.96
CA LEU A 40 -2.01 -11.77 -12.40
C LEU A 40 -3.34 -12.49 -12.68
N ASP A 41 -3.62 -13.57 -11.95
CA ASP A 41 -4.86 -14.32 -12.10
C ASP A 41 -6.09 -13.46 -11.72
N LYS A 42 -6.00 -12.70 -10.62
CA LYS A 42 -7.04 -11.74 -10.23
C LYS A 42 -7.22 -10.63 -11.26
N LEU A 43 -6.14 -10.06 -11.78
CA LEU A 43 -6.17 -9.01 -12.81
C LEU A 43 -6.79 -9.53 -14.12
N TYR A 44 -6.64 -10.82 -14.41
CA TYR A 44 -7.25 -11.46 -15.57
C TYR A 44 -8.74 -11.79 -15.35
N ARG A 45 -9.13 -12.25 -14.15
CA ARG A 45 -10.46 -12.79 -13.87
C ARG A 45 -11.46 -11.78 -13.32
N MET A 46 -10.99 -10.65 -12.79
CA MET A 46 -11.82 -9.68 -12.10
C MET A 46 -11.86 -8.35 -12.83
N GLU A 47 -13.03 -7.71 -12.80
CA GLU A 47 -13.15 -6.30 -13.16
C GLU A 47 -12.27 -5.45 -12.23
N PRO A 48 -11.53 -4.45 -12.75
CA PRO A 48 -10.63 -3.61 -11.94
C PRO A 48 -11.31 -2.97 -10.74
N THR A 49 -12.59 -2.58 -10.88
CA THR A 49 -13.39 -2.06 -9.77
C THR A 49 -13.58 -3.08 -8.65
N SER A 50 -13.92 -4.33 -8.98
CA SER A 50 -14.09 -5.40 -7.99
C SER A 50 -12.77 -5.77 -7.31
N LEU A 51 -11.68 -5.80 -8.08
CA LEU A 51 -10.35 -6.03 -7.53
C LEU A 51 -9.92 -4.89 -6.60
N ALA A 52 -10.21 -3.63 -6.93
CA ALA A 52 -9.92 -2.48 -6.07
C ALA A 52 -10.68 -2.55 -4.74
N VAL A 53 -11.94 -3.01 -4.75
CA VAL A 53 -12.73 -3.25 -3.53
C VAL A 53 -12.09 -4.35 -2.69
N GLN A 54 -11.78 -5.50 -3.29
CA GLN A 54 -11.15 -6.61 -2.57
C GLN A 54 -9.80 -6.21 -1.96
N LEU A 55 -8.95 -5.51 -2.70
CA LEU A 55 -7.66 -5.02 -2.19
C LEU A 55 -7.86 -4.09 -0.99
N SER A 56 -8.85 -3.19 -1.06
CA SER A 56 -9.20 -2.28 0.03
C SER A 56 -9.77 -2.99 1.27
N GLU A 57 -10.57 -4.04 1.08
CA GLU A 57 -11.09 -4.85 2.19
C GLU A 57 -9.98 -5.65 2.89
N ASP A 58 -9.16 -6.34 2.12
CA ASP A 58 -8.01 -7.09 2.62
C ASP A 58 -7.01 -6.17 3.36
N ASP A 59 -6.69 -5.01 2.79
CA ASP A 59 -5.82 -4.04 3.43
C ASP A 59 -6.45 -3.56 4.73
N LEU A 60 -7.75 -3.20 4.72
CA LEU A 60 -8.47 -2.74 5.89
C LEU A 60 -8.44 -3.77 7.04
N LEU A 61 -8.53 -5.07 6.74
CA LEU A 61 -8.43 -6.13 7.76
C LEU A 61 -7.13 -6.04 8.56
N LEU A 62 -6.01 -5.75 7.91
CA LEU A 62 -4.71 -5.56 8.57
C LEU A 62 -4.61 -4.19 9.24
N PHE A 63 -5.00 -3.12 8.52
CA PHE A 63 -4.93 -1.74 9.01
C PHE A 63 -5.74 -1.52 10.30
N ARG A 64 -6.83 -2.26 10.54
CA ARG A 64 -7.62 -2.19 11.78
C ARG A 64 -6.82 -2.50 13.05
N TRP A 65 -5.75 -3.27 12.91
CA TRP A 65 -4.87 -3.65 14.03
C TRP A 65 -3.63 -2.77 14.13
N LEU A 66 -3.43 -1.84 13.19
CA LEU A 66 -2.27 -0.97 13.16
C LEU A 66 -2.37 0.09 14.26
N THR A 67 -1.37 0.15 15.12
CA THR A 67 -1.28 1.11 16.22
C THR A 67 -0.35 2.28 15.88
N VAL A 68 -0.39 3.31 16.72
CA VAL A 68 0.57 4.43 16.62
C VAL A 68 1.98 3.92 16.89
N ASP A 69 2.15 3.02 17.85
CA ASP A 69 3.44 2.47 18.25
C ASP A 69 4.06 1.61 17.14
N ASP A 70 3.26 0.81 16.43
CA ASP A 70 3.75 0.05 15.27
C ASP A 70 4.40 0.98 14.23
N ILE A 71 3.79 2.15 13.97
CA ILE A 71 4.26 3.13 12.99
C ILE A 71 5.49 3.89 13.52
N THR A 72 5.47 4.36 14.76
CA THR A 72 6.55 5.18 15.33
C THR A 72 7.81 4.37 15.63
N GLU A 73 7.63 3.11 16.05
CA GLU A 73 8.74 2.19 16.29
C GLU A 73 9.21 1.47 15.02
N GLY A 74 8.37 1.48 13.97
CA GLY A 74 8.68 0.87 12.67
C GLY A 74 8.85 -0.65 12.75
N ARG A 75 8.14 -1.30 13.68
CA ARG A 75 8.20 -2.75 13.95
C ARG A 75 6.83 -3.24 14.40
N GLY A 76 6.62 -4.55 14.33
CA GLY A 76 5.37 -5.20 14.74
C GLY A 76 4.87 -6.18 13.70
N ASP A 77 4.10 -7.17 14.12
CA ASP A 77 3.61 -8.25 13.25
C ASP A 77 2.65 -7.70 12.19
N VAL A 78 1.78 -6.75 12.58
CA VAL A 78 0.83 -6.09 11.66
C VAL A 78 1.58 -5.30 10.60
N LEU A 79 2.59 -4.53 10.98
CA LEU A 79 3.40 -3.76 10.04
C LEU A 79 4.18 -4.69 9.09
N SER A 80 4.68 -5.82 9.60
CA SER A 80 5.39 -6.83 8.80
C SER A 80 4.45 -7.54 7.81
N ALA A 81 3.20 -7.83 8.21
CA ALA A 81 2.20 -8.40 7.32
C ALA A 81 1.79 -7.42 6.22
N LEU A 82 1.56 -6.16 6.57
CA LEU A 82 1.30 -5.08 5.61
C LEU A 82 2.46 -4.97 4.61
N ASN A 83 3.68 -4.87 5.12
CA ASN A 83 4.91 -4.82 4.32
C ASN A 83 4.99 -5.95 3.30
N PHE A 84 4.81 -7.19 3.75
CA PHE A 84 4.84 -8.36 2.89
C PHE A 84 3.82 -8.20 1.76
N ARG A 85 2.58 -7.87 2.09
CA ARG A 85 1.50 -7.69 1.13
C ARG A 85 1.79 -6.58 0.10
N TRP A 86 2.32 -5.45 0.52
CA TRP A 86 2.69 -4.35 -0.39
C TRP A 86 3.81 -4.76 -1.35
N ASN A 87 4.84 -5.45 -0.85
CA ASN A 87 5.92 -5.97 -1.70
C ASN A 87 5.41 -7.01 -2.70
N SER A 88 4.54 -7.93 -2.27
CA SER A 88 3.93 -8.94 -3.15
C SER A 88 3.09 -8.28 -4.25
N LEU A 89 2.29 -7.26 -3.93
CA LEU A 89 1.50 -6.52 -4.91
C LEU A 89 2.40 -5.73 -5.87
N CYS A 90 3.47 -5.10 -5.37
CA CYS A 90 4.47 -4.41 -6.18
C CYS A 90 5.14 -5.37 -7.17
N ARG A 91 5.65 -6.51 -6.70
CA ARG A 91 6.28 -7.54 -7.54
C ARG A 91 5.31 -8.11 -8.57
N GLY A 92 4.09 -8.48 -8.17
CA GLY A 92 3.09 -8.97 -9.11
C GLY A 92 2.74 -7.94 -10.20
N THR A 93 2.69 -6.66 -9.84
CA THR A 93 2.46 -5.58 -10.82
C THR A 93 3.65 -5.38 -11.75
N GLU A 94 4.88 -5.45 -11.22
CA GLU A 94 6.10 -5.40 -12.01
C GLU A 94 6.13 -6.51 -13.08
N GLU A 95 5.84 -7.75 -12.67
CA GLU A 95 5.77 -8.90 -13.57
C GLU A 95 4.69 -8.75 -14.64
N CYS A 96 3.49 -8.30 -14.26
CA CYS A 96 2.41 -8.01 -15.21
C CYS A 96 2.83 -6.94 -16.23
N SER A 97 3.46 -5.87 -15.75
CA SER A 97 3.89 -4.73 -16.58
C SER A 97 5.05 -5.12 -17.51
N ALA A 98 5.95 -5.97 -17.06
CA ALA A 98 7.09 -6.48 -17.83
C ALA A 98 6.66 -7.43 -18.97
N THR A 99 5.47 -8.04 -18.88
CA THR A 99 4.92 -8.97 -19.88
C THR A 99 4.33 -8.24 -21.11
N GLY A 100 4.50 -6.91 -21.20
CA GLY A 100 4.05 -6.07 -22.31
C GLY A 100 2.74 -5.33 -22.02
N ASP A 101 2.12 -4.77 -23.06
CA ASP A 101 1.06 -3.76 -22.92
C ASP A 101 -0.34 -4.37 -22.61
N SER A 102 -0.45 -5.69 -22.53
CA SER A 102 -1.74 -6.41 -22.47
C SER A 102 -2.57 -6.10 -21.21
N PHE A 103 -1.91 -5.69 -20.12
CA PHE A 103 -2.54 -5.39 -18.84
C PHE A 103 -2.58 -3.89 -18.52
N ASP A 104 -2.05 -3.03 -19.40
CA ASP A 104 -1.97 -1.60 -19.15
C ASP A 104 -3.35 -0.97 -18.90
N PRO A 105 -4.42 -1.28 -19.68
CA PRO A 105 -5.75 -0.73 -19.41
C PRO A 105 -6.27 -1.13 -18.02
N GLN A 106 -6.12 -2.41 -17.64
CA GLN A 106 -6.59 -2.94 -16.36
C GLN A 106 -5.82 -2.33 -15.19
N LEU A 107 -4.50 -2.16 -15.31
CA LEU A 107 -3.67 -1.50 -14.30
C LEU A 107 -4.02 -0.02 -14.14
N VAL A 108 -4.28 0.68 -15.26
CA VAL A 108 -4.71 2.08 -15.25
C VAL A 108 -6.06 2.24 -14.56
N GLU A 109 -7.04 1.41 -14.89
CA GLU A 109 -8.36 1.44 -14.28
C GLU A 109 -8.30 1.06 -12.78
N LEU A 110 -7.55 0.00 -12.45
CA LEU A 110 -7.35 -0.43 -11.06
C LEU A 110 -6.75 0.69 -10.21
N ALA A 111 -5.73 1.40 -10.71
CA ALA A 111 -5.14 2.53 -10.02
C ALA A 111 -6.13 3.67 -9.80
N GLN A 112 -7.00 3.95 -10.79
CA GLN A 112 -8.04 4.98 -10.66
C GLN A 112 -9.09 4.59 -9.61
N GLU A 113 -9.52 3.34 -9.60
CA GLU A 113 -10.48 2.85 -8.61
C GLU A 113 -9.89 2.83 -7.20
N LEU A 114 -8.63 2.41 -7.03
CA LEU A 114 -7.94 2.51 -5.74
C LEU A 114 -7.81 3.95 -5.26
N TYR A 115 -7.54 4.90 -6.17
CA TYR A 115 -7.53 6.32 -5.84
C TYR A 115 -8.91 6.82 -5.40
N ARG A 116 -9.98 6.45 -6.12
CA ARG A 116 -11.37 6.79 -5.78
C ARG A 116 -11.78 6.22 -4.42
N LEU A 117 -11.38 4.98 -4.15
CA LEU A 117 -11.57 4.29 -2.87
C LEU A 117 -10.62 4.78 -1.77
N ARG A 118 -9.73 5.75 -2.06
CA ARG A 118 -8.74 6.30 -1.12
C ARG A 118 -7.87 5.21 -0.48
N ASN A 119 -7.62 4.13 -1.21
CA ASN A 119 -6.63 3.12 -0.85
C ASN A 119 -5.29 3.49 -1.48
N TYR A 120 -4.63 4.46 -0.86
CA TYR A 120 -3.29 4.89 -1.28
C TYR A 120 -2.23 3.82 -1.00
N TYR A 121 -2.50 2.89 -0.08
CA TYR A 121 -1.59 1.80 0.24
C TYR A 121 -1.38 0.87 -0.96
N SER A 122 -2.44 0.23 -1.45
CA SER A 122 -2.36 -0.62 -2.65
C SER A 122 -2.04 0.18 -3.91
N LEU A 123 -2.57 1.41 -4.05
CA LEU A 123 -2.25 2.25 -5.22
C LEU A 123 -0.74 2.50 -5.36
N THR A 124 -0.06 2.84 -4.25
CA THR A 124 1.39 3.08 -4.32
C THR A 124 2.19 1.83 -4.64
N ALA A 125 1.72 0.63 -4.26
CA ALA A 125 2.33 -0.63 -4.67
C ALA A 125 2.22 -0.84 -6.19
N ILE A 126 1.03 -0.58 -6.77
CA ILE A 126 0.82 -0.66 -8.23
C ILE A 126 1.76 0.31 -8.97
N LEU A 127 1.77 1.58 -8.56
CA LEU A 127 2.60 2.60 -9.19
C LEU A 127 4.08 2.26 -9.10
N GLN A 128 4.52 1.73 -7.95
CA GLN A 128 5.90 1.30 -7.77
C GLN A 128 6.22 0.10 -8.66
N GLY A 129 5.35 -0.90 -8.76
CA GLY A 129 5.57 -2.08 -9.60
C GLY A 129 5.72 -1.73 -11.08
N VAL A 130 4.84 -0.86 -11.60
CA VAL A 130 4.94 -0.34 -12.98
C VAL A 130 6.27 0.37 -13.20
N ARG A 131 6.69 1.22 -12.25
CA ARG A 131 7.97 1.94 -12.33
C ARG A 131 9.16 0.99 -12.29
N SER A 132 9.13 -0.02 -11.41
CA SER A 132 10.18 -1.03 -11.27
C SER A 132 10.35 -1.86 -12.55
N SER A 133 9.29 -2.06 -13.33
CA SER A 133 9.38 -2.76 -14.63
C SER A 133 10.08 -1.94 -15.71
N GLY A 134 10.58 -0.74 -15.41
CA GLY A 134 11.21 0.18 -16.35
C GLY A 134 10.23 0.83 -17.34
N ARG A 135 8.92 0.64 -17.14
CA ARG A 135 7.87 1.21 -18.00
C ARG A 135 7.29 2.47 -17.37
N SER A 136 6.72 3.32 -18.20
CA SER A 136 5.96 4.49 -17.77
C SER A 136 4.62 4.48 -18.48
N LEU A 137 3.55 4.34 -17.71
CA LEU A 137 2.19 4.46 -18.21
C LEU A 137 1.76 5.92 -18.05
N ALA A 138 1.62 6.65 -19.16
CA ALA A 138 1.33 8.10 -19.15
C ALA A 138 0.11 8.46 -18.29
N MET A 139 -0.92 7.61 -18.30
CA MET A 139 -2.14 7.80 -17.51
C MET A 139 -1.94 7.69 -15.99
N LEU A 140 -0.87 7.02 -15.55
CA LEU A 140 -0.50 6.88 -14.14
C LEU A 140 0.43 7.99 -13.65
N GLN A 141 1.07 8.76 -14.55
CA GLN A 141 2.00 9.84 -14.16
C GLN A 141 1.34 10.91 -13.29
N LYS A 142 0.02 11.13 -13.44
CA LYS A 142 -0.76 12.02 -12.56
C LYS A 142 -0.69 11.64 -11.07
N PHE A 143 -0.32 10.40 -10.77
CA PHE A 143 -0.16 9.88 -9.41
C PHE A 143 1.29 9.77 -8.96
N ASP A 144 2.28 10.19 -9.76
CA ASP A 144 3.71 10.06 -9.42
C ASP A 144 4.08 10.75 -8.11
N TYR A 145 3.36 11.82 -7.75
CA TYR A 145 3.54 12.54 -6.48
C TYR A 145 3.32 11.66 -5.25
N LEU A 146 2.56 10.55 -5.37
CA LEU A 146 2.29 9.62 -4.27
C LEU A 146 3.51 8.77 -3.91
N ILE A 147 4.38 8.49 -4.88
CA ILE A 147 5.58 7.65 -4.73
C ILE A 147 6.88 8.43 -5.01
N ASN A 148 6.81 9.76 -5.07
CA ASN A 148 8.01 10.58 -5.14
C ASN A 148 8.70 10.59 -3.76
N SER A 149 9.89 10.02 -3.67
CA SER A 149 10.67 9.91 -2.44
C SER A 149 11.41 11.20 -2.05
N GLU A 150 11.44 12.21 -2.92
CA GLU A 150 12.07 13.50 -2.65
C GLU A 150 11.59 14.13 -1.34
N GLN A 151 12.54 14.63 -0.56
CA GLN A 151 12.30 15.27 0.74
C GLN A 151 11.44 14.39 1.67
N SER A 152 11.71 13.08 1.67
CA SER A 152 10.97 12.07 2.43
C SER A 152 9.47 12.12 2.11
N TYR A 153 9.14 11.99 0.82
CA TYR A 153 7.75 11.97 0.34
C TYR A 153 6.96 13.22 0.71
N LEU A 154 7.57 14.41 0.59
CA LEU A 154 6.95 15.66 1.02
C LEU A 154 5.60 15.90 0.33
N GLN A 155 5.53 15.68 -0.99
CA GLN A 155 4.30 15.89 -1.77
C GLN A 155 3.16 15.00 -1.29
N TYR A 156 3.43 13.72 -1.06
CA TYR A 156 2.46 12.80 -0.48
C TYR A 156 2.04 13.25 0.93
N ARG A 157 2.99 13.56 1.82
CA ARG A 157 2.69 14.01 3.20
C ARG A 157 1.84 15.28 3.24
N GLN A 158 2.00 16.19 2.29
CA GLN A 158 1.17 17.39 2.15
C GLN A 158 -0.22 17.10 1.57
N SER A 159 -0.35 16.07 0.73
CA SER A 159 -1.63 15.67 0.13
C SER A 159 -2.57 14.93 1.10
N ILE A 160 -2.08 14.52 2.27
CA ILE A 160 -2.87 13.79 3.25
C ILE A 160 -3.95 14.67 3.86
N SER A 161 -5.18 14.34 3.54
CA SER A 161 -6.35 14.87 4.23
C SER A 161 -6.64 14.09 5.52
N SER A 162 -7.38 14.70 6.44
CA SER A 162 -7.89 14.04 7.65
C SER A 162 -9.11 13.14 7.39
N GLY A 163 -9.45 12.89 6.11
CA GLY A 163 -10.60 12.08 5.72
C GLY A 163 -10.36 10.56 5.84
N PRO A 164 -11.38 9.74 5.54
CA PRO A 164 -11.21 8.29 5.47
C PRO A 164 -10.20 7.93 4.37
N ALA A 165 -9.17 7.16 4.71
CA ALA A 165 -8.19 6.62 3.74
C ALA A 165 -7.36 5.48 4.35
N LEU A 166 -6.86 4.60 3.47
CA LEU A 166 -5.77 3.67 3.77
C LEU A 166 -4.48 4.25 3.20
N HIS A 167 -3.63 4.78 4.08
CA HIS A 167 -2.45 5.54 3.67
C HIS A 167 -1.25 4.65 3.35
N PHE A 168 -0.46 5.05 2.35
CA PHE A 168 0.91 4.59 2.18
C PHE A 168 1.74 4.88 3.44
N LEU A 169 2.32 3.84 4.05
CA LEU A 169 2.90 3.92 5.40
C LEU A 169 4.34 4.41 5.44
N PHE A 170 5.12 4.14 4.39
CA PHE A 170 6.56 4.40 4.35
C PHE A 170 6.96 5.85 4.72
N PRO A 171 6.20 6.90 4.31
CA PRO A 171 6.48 8.29 4.68
C PRO A 171 6.41 8.58 6.20
N PHE A 172 5.80 7.68 6.99
CA PHE A 172 5.63 7.83 8.45
C PHE A 172 6.60 6.99 9.27
N LEU A 173 7.21 5.98 8.67
CA LEU A 173 8.19 5.11 9.33
C LEU A 173 9.56 5.80 9.51
N GLN A 174 9.84 6.84 8.71
CA GLN A 174 11.15 7.50 8.67
C GLN A 174 11.26 8.76 9.56
N THR A 175 10.14 9.23 10.13
CA THR A 175 10.15 10.44 10.96
C THR A 175 10.63 10.10 12.37
N ARG A 176 11.91 10.31 12.67
CA ARG A 176 12.50 10.11 14.02
C ARG A 176 12.35 11.31 14.98
N PHE A 177 11.48 12.27 14.68
CA PHE A 177 11.20 13.38 15.59
C PHE A 177 9.95 13.06 16.41
N GLU A 178 10.16 12.66 17.67
CA GLU A 178 9.15 12.02 18.54
C GLU A 178 7.76 12.70 18.51
N LYS A 179 7.69 14.04 18.53
CA LYS A 179 6.38 14.73 18.48
C LYS A 179 5.72 14.75 17.10
N ALA A 180 6.48 15.05 16.05
CA ALA A 180 5.91 15.14 14.69
C ALA A 180 5.54 13.76 14.14
N ALA A 181 6.33 12.74 14.49
CA ALA A 181 6.11 11.35 14.14
C ALA A 181 4.82 10.80 14.76
N VAL A 182 4.64 11.01 16.08
CA VAL A 182 3.43 10.59 16.80
C VAL A 182 2.19 11.28 16.23
N VAL A 183 2.26 12.57 15.91
CA VAL A 183 1.14 13.30 15.28
C VAL A 183 0.81 12.72 13.91
N ALA A 184 1.81 12.42 13.08
CA ALA A 184 1.59 11.85 11.76
C ALA A 184 1.03 10.43 11.84
N ALA A 185 1.60 9.57 12.68
CA ALA A 185 1.10 8.22 12.95
C ALA A 185 -0.35 8.25 13.49
N SER A 186 -0.65 9.16 14.41
CA SER A 186 -2.01 9.36 14.95
C SER A 186 -3.00 9.78 13.85
N ARG A 187 -2.58 10.61 12.89
CA ARG A 187 -3.41 10.97 11.74
C ARG A 187 -3.69 9.75 10.86
N VAL A 188 -2.68 8.93 10.57
CA VAL A 188 -2.85 7.67 9.82
C VAL A 188 -3.86 6.77 10.53
N VAL A 189 -3.67 6.49 11.81
CA VAL A 189 -4.58 5.65 12.60
C VAL A 189 -6.01 6.24 12.67
N SER A 190 -6.14 7.57 12.75
CA SER A 190 -7.45 8.24 12.69
C SER A 190 -8.13 8.06 11.33
N SER A 191 -7.39 8.18 10.22
CA SER A 191 -7.91 7.96 8.87
C SER A 191 -8.43 6.54 8.67
N ILE A 192 -7.78 5.52 9.24
CA ILE A 192 -8.23 4.12 9.20
C ILE A 192 -9.57 3.96 9.92
N LYS A 193 -9.72 4.57 11.11
CA LYS A 193 -10.97 4.51 11.88
C LYS A 193 -12.12 5.14 11.10
N LYS A 194 -11.87 6.31 10.48
CA LYS A 194 -12.86 6.96 9.59
C LYS A 194 -13.17 6.12 8.37
N TYR A 195 -12.16 5.46 7.78
CA TYR A 195 -12.32 4.57 6.64
C TYR A 195 -13.23 3.39 6.98
N THR A 196 -13.02 2.78 8.15
CA THR A 196 -13.86 1.69 8.64
C THR A 196 -15.33 2.11 8.73
N LEU A 197 -15.60 3.29 9.28
CA LEU A 197 -16.97 3.82 9.38
C LEU A 197 -17.57 4.12 8.00
N TYR A 198 -16.79 4.74 7.11
CA TYR A 198 -17.22 5.05 5.75
C TYR A 198 -17.61 3.79 4.96
N THR A 199 -16.83 2.71 5.06
CA THR A 199 -17.15 1.44 4.38
C THR A 199 -18.43 0.84 4.94
N LEU A 200 -18.60 0.81 6.27
CA LEU A 200 -19.83 0.32 6.91
C LEU A 200 -21.06 1.11 6.46
N GLU A 201 -21.00 2.44 6.46
CA GLU A 201 -22.11 3.30 6.05
C GLU A 201 -22.52 3.08 4.58
N ASN A 202 -21.56 2.83 3.69
CA ASN A 202 -21.85 2.54 2.29
C ASN A 202 -22.39 1.12 2.06
N GLU A 203 -21.96 0.13 2.85
CA GLU A 203 -22.56 -1.20 2.85
C GLU A 203 -24.03 -1.16 3.30
N PHE A 204 -24.36 -0.38 4.33
CA PHE A 204 -25.74 -0.23 4.80
C PHE A 204 -26.65 0.51 3.81
N ARG A 205 -26.09 1.30 2.89
CA ARG A 205 -26.82 2.00 1.83
C ARG A 205 -26.96 1.19 0.54
N SER A 206 -26.26 0.07 0.41
CA SER A 206 -26.26 -0.76 -0.81
C SER A 206 -27.31 -1.90 -0.73
N PRO A 207 -28.03 -2.23 -1.82
CA PRO A 207 -29.03 -3.30 -1.83
C PRO A 207 -28.41 -4.69 -1.57
N PRO A 208 -29.18 -5.67 -1.08
CA PRO A 208 -28.68 -6.83 -0.33
C PRO A 208 -28.12 -7.97 -1.21
N ARG A 209 -27.10 -7.70 -2.03
CA ARG A 209 -26.39 -8.75 -2.79
C ARG A 209 -25.02 -9.14 -2.21
N HIS A 210 -24.46 -8.38 -1.27
CA HIS A 210 -23.14 -8.65 -0.67
C HIS A 210 -23.18 -8.69 0.87
N ARG A 211 -24.18 -9.34 1.46
CA ARG A 211 -24.23 -9.58 2.92
C ARG A 211 -23.67 -10.96 3.25
N ALA A 212 -22.37 -11.15 3.13
CA ALA A 212 -21.71 -12.37 3.61
C ALA A 212 -20.33 -12.01 4.18
N GLY A 213 -20.27 -11.46 5.39
CA GLY A 213 -18.97 -11.20 6.02
C GLY A 213 -19.01 -10.72 7.46
N LEU A 214 -19.97 -9.85 7.84
CA LEU A 214 -19.85 -9.13 9.12
C LEU A 214 -20.89 -9.44 10.21
N LEU A 215 -21.89 -10.29 9.95
CA LEU A 215 -22.95 -10.59 10.94
C LEU A 215 -22.48 -11.46 12.12
N SER A 216 -21.24 -11.96 12.11
CA SER A 216 -20.69 -12.76 13.21
C SER A 216 -20.12 -11.94 14.37
N PHE A 217 -19.84 -10.65 14.19
CA PHE A 217 -19.13 -9.86 15.22
C PHE A 217 -20.03 -9.05 16.15
N LEU A 218 -21.30 -8.84 15.81
CA LEU A 218 -22.24 -8.06 16.63
C LEU A 218 -23.11 -8.91 17.57
N ARG A 219 -22.87 -10.23 17.64
CA ARG A 219 -23.67 -11.15 18.48
C ARG A 219 -22.96 -11.69 19.72
N SER A 220 -21.72 -11.29 19.98
CA SER A 220 -20.91 -11.77 21.10
C SER A 220 -20.78 -10.78 22.28
N SER A 221 -21.55 -9.69 22.26
CA SER A 221 -21.65 -8.75 23.39
C SER A 221 -23.10 -8.55 23.80
N SER A 222 -23.70 -9.57 24.41
CA SER A 222 -24.94 -9.49 25.19
C SER A 222 -24.92 -10.55 26.27
#